data_AF-A0A0V7YXK3-F1
#
_entry.id   AF-A0A0V7YXK3-F1
#
_cell.length_a   1.000
_cell.length_b   1.000
_cell.length_c   1.000
_cell.angle_alpha   90.00
_cell.angle_beta   90.00
_cell.angle_gamma   90.00
#
_symmetry.space_group_name_H-M   'P 1'
#
loop_
_entity.id
_entity.type
_entity.pdbx_description
1 polymer ?
#
loop_
_entity_poly.entity_id
_entity_poly.type
_entity_poly.pdbx_seq_one_letter_code
_entity_poly.pdbx_strand_id
1 'polypeptide(L)' 'MNSYSIFLRDRAQAHEDHPRLLAYEIPDQLAAQTLVSGIAASYREHGFNPATRVHWFRDGDSIHEIYAWPHP' A
#
# COMPACT_ATOMS: atom_id res chain seq x y z
N MET A 1 -5.00 -10.42 19.02
CA MET A 1 -5.76 -9.42 18.23
C MET A 1 -5.04 -9.33 16.91
N ASN A 2 -5.70 -9.59 15.79
CA ASN A 2 -5.04 -9.41 14.49
C ASN A 2 -4.86 -7.91 14.28
N SER A 3 -3.64 -7.50 13.98
CA SER A 3 -3.35 -6.13 13.57
C SER A 3 -2.88 -6.11 12.13
N TYR A 4 -2.91 -4.94 11.53
CA TYR A 4 -2.58 -4.74 10.12
C TYR A 4 -1.34 -3.88 10.00
N SER A 5 -0.54 -4.20 8.99
CA SER A 5 0.59 -3.41 8.57
C SER A 5 0.33 -2.86 7.16
N ILE A 6 0.84 -1.68 6.87
CA ILE A 6 0.80 -1.07 5.54
C ILE A 6 2.17 -1.22 4.90
N PHE A 7 2.18 -1.75 3.68
CA PHE A 7 3.37 -1.96 2.89
C PHE A 7 3.35 -1.13 1.63
N LEU A 8 4.53 -0.74 1.18
CA LEU A 8 4.80 -0.03 -0.07
C LEU A 8 5.75 -0.87 -0.92
N ARG A 9 5.42 -1.09 -2.18
CA ARG A 9 6.31 -1.73 -3.16
C ARG A 9 6.53 -0.80 -4.35
N ASP A 10 7.79 -0.57 -4.70
CA ASP A 10 8.16 0.14 -5.92
C ASP A 10 8.19 -0.85 -7.10
N ARG A 11 7.57 -0.49 -8.22
CA ARG A 11 7.56 -1.30 -9.45
C ARG A 11 8.62 -0.91 -10.47
N ALA A 12 9.28 0.23 -10.31
CA ALA A 12 10.40 0.66 -11.15
C ALA A 12 11.69 -0.10 -10.83
N GLN A 13 11.84 -0.57 -9.57
CA GLN A 13 13.03 -1.29 -9.11
C GLN A 13 12.84 -2.81 -9.19
N ALA A 14 13.10 -3.38 -10.36
CA ALA A 14 13.05 -4.84 -10.57
C ALA A 14 14.01 -5.67 -9.67
N HIS A 15 14.91 -5.01 -8.92
CA HIS A 15 15.88 -5.65 -8.02
C HIS A 15 15.55 -5.52 -6.52
N GLU A 16 14.61 -4.67 -6.13
CA GLU A 16 14.16 -4.51 -4.74
C GLU A 16 12.69 -4.96 -4.61
N ASP A 17 12.42 -6.26 -4.79
CA ASP A 17 11.07 -6.83 -4.65
C ASP A 17 10.66 -6.99 -3.16
N HIS A 18 11.32 -6.26 -2.26
CA HIS A 18 11.01 -6.26 -0.83
C HIS A 18 10.08 -5.09 -0.49
N PRO A 19 8.82 -5.37 -0.10
CA PRO A 19 7.91 -4.32 0.32
C PRO A 19 8.46 -3.60 1.56
N ARG A 20 8.49 -2.27 1.50
CA ARG A 20 8.83 -1.42 2.64
C ARG A 20 7.63 -1.32 3.58
N LEU A 21 7.85 -1.54 4.87
CA LEU A 21 6.86 -1.29 5.92
C LEU A 21 6.70 0.23 6.14
N LEU A 22 5.47 0.74 6.07
CA LEU A 22 5.15 2.15 6.32
C LEU A 22 4.51 2.38 7.69
N ALA A 23 3.62 1.47 8.10
CA ALA A 23 2.91 1.53 9.36
C ALA A 23 2.61 0.11 9.86
N TYR A 24 2.54 -0.07 11.18
CA TYR A 24 2.33 -1.35 11.83
C TYR A 24 1.34 -1.20 12.99
N GLU A 25 0.86 -2.32 13.55
CA GLU A 25 -0.08 -2.35 14.68
C GLU A 25 -1.40 -1.57 14.45
N ILE A 26 -1.89 -1.53 13.21
CA ILE A 26 -3.17 -0.89 12.90
C ILE A 26 -4.29 -1.81 13.42
N PRO A 27 -5.21 -1.31 14.26
CA PRO A 27 -6.07 -2.16 15.10
C PRO A 27 -7.14 -2.94 14.34
N ASP A 28 -7.52 -2.50 13.14
CA ASP A 28 -8.54 -3.18 12.35
C ASP A 28 -8.34 -2.98 10.84
N GLN A 29 -8.99 -3.87 10.08
CA GLN A 29 -8.88 -3.91 8.63
C GLN A 29 -9.40 -2.64 7.96
N LEU A 30 -10.50 -2.08 8.48
CA LEU A 30 -11.14 -0.91 7.87
C LEU A 30 -10.23 0.30 8.01
N ALA A 31 -9.66 0.53 9.19
CA ALA A 31 -8.67 1.58 9.43
C ALA A 31 -7.47 1.44 8.48
N ALA A 32 -6.93 0.23 8.33
CA ALA A 32 -5.80 -0.02 7.43
C ALA A 32 -6.17 0.26 5.96
N GLN A 33 -7.36 -0.18 5.51
CA GLN A 33 -7.83 0.09 4.15
C GLN A 33 -8.12 1.58 3.90
N THR A 34 -8.69 2.28 4.87
CA THR A 34 -8.91 3.73 4.80
C THR A 34 -7.59 4.48 4.65
N LEU A 35 -6.56 4.10 5.41
CA LEU A 35 -5.23 4.69 5.30
C LEU A 35 -4.60 4.44 3.94
N VAL A 36 -4.61 3.19 3.47
CA VAL A 36 -4.08 2.81 2.14
C VAL A 36 -4.76 3.61 1.03
N SER A 37 -6.10 3.67 1.04
CA SER A 37 -6.88 4.41 0.05
C SER A 37 -6.59 5.92 0.13
N GLY A 38 -6.54 6.49 1.33
CA GLY A 38 -6.25 7.91 1.54
C GLY A 38 -4.85 8.31 1.10
N ILE A 39 -3.84 7.48 1.38
CA ILE A 39 -2.46 7.71 0.91
C ILE A 39 -2.42 7.69 -0.62
N ALA A 40 -2.98 6.66 -1.26
CA ALA A 40 -3.00 6.60 -2.73
C ALA A 40 -3.73 7.80 -3.36
N ALA A 41 -4.91 8.17 -2.82
CA ALA A 41 -5.71 9.28 -3.31
C ALA A 41 -5.06 10.67 -3.12
N SER A 42 -4.01 10.77 -2.29
CA SER A 42 -3.25 12.03 -2.13
C SER A 42 -2.36 12.36 -3.33
N TYR A 43 -2.11 11.39 -4.21
CA TYR A 43 -1.33 11.56 -5.43
C TYR A 43 -2.23 11.84 -6.63
N ARG A 44 -1.73 12.66 -7.57
CA ARG A 44 -2.49 13.05 -8.77
C ARG A 44 -2.85 11.86 -9.65
N GLU A 45 -1.88 10.98 -9.88
CA GLU A 45 -2.07 9.74 -10.63
C GLU A 45 -2.13 8.60 -9.64
N HIS A 46 -3.30 8.01 -9.48
CA HIS A 46 -3.55 6.90 -8.58
C HIS A 46 -4.64 5.99 -9.13
N GLY A 47 -4.78 4.81 -8.53
CA GLY A 47 -5.88 3.92 -8.85
C GLY A 47 -5.93 2.71 -7.94
N PHE A 48 -6.85 1.81 -8.27
CA PHE A 48 -7.07 0.56 -7.58
C PHE A 48 -7.07 -0.57 -8.60
N ASN A 49 -6.26 -1.60 -8.37
CA ASN A 49 -6.27 -2.81 -9.17
C ASN A 49 -7.21 -3.84 -8.53
N PRO A 50 -8.41 -4.10 -9.11
CA PRO A 50 -9.37 -5.03 -8.53
C PRO A 50 -8.92 -6.48 -8.57
N ALA A 51 -8.02 -6.86 -9.49
CA ALA A 51 -7.52 -8.22 -9.61
C ALA A 51 -6.57 -8.60 -8.47
N THR A 52 -5.73 -7.65 -8.03
CA THR A 52 -4.78 -7.86 -6.93
C THR A 52 -5.24 -7.25 -5.61
N ARG A 53 -6.32 -6.46 -5.62
CA ARG A 53 -6.83 -5.68 -4.47
C ARG A 53 -5.78 -4.73 -3.88
N VAL A 54 -4.95 -4.15 -4.74
CA VAL A 54 -3.86 -3.24 -4.35
C VAL A 54 -4.17 -1.84 -4.87
N HIS A 55 -3.94 -0.83 -4.02
CA HIS A 55 -3.95 0.56 -4.43
C HIS A 55 -2.59 0.92 -5.00
N TRP A 56 -2.56 1.83 -5.97
CA TRP A 56 -1.32 2.30 -6.55
C TRP A 56 -1.36 3.81 -6.75
N PHE A 57 -0.17 4.41 -6.81
CA PHE A 57 0.02 5.80 -7.18
C PHE A 57 1.33 5.99 -7.93
N ARG A 58 1.44 7.09 -8.67
CA ARG A 58 2.67 7.52 -9.32
C ARG A 58 3.34 8.62 -8.53
N ASP A 59 4.65 8.48 -8.31
CA ASP A 59 5.51 9.53 -7.80
C ASP A 59 6.75 9.65 -8.71
N GLY A 60 6.88 10.79 -9.38
CA GLY A 60 7.87 10.96 -10.45
C GLY A 60 7.72 9.91 -11.58
N ASP A 61 8.82 9.24 -11.91
CA ASP A 61 8.86 8.20 -12.94
C ASP A 61 8.50 6.80 -12.39
N SER A 62 8.24 6.67 -11.09
CA SER A 62 7.99 5.39 -10.42
C SER A 62 6.50 5.16 -10.14
N ILE A 63 6.10 3.89 -10.25
CA ILE A 63 4.77 3.42 -9.81
C ILE A 63 4.94 2.68 -8.49
N HIS A 64 4.19 3.13 -7.49
CA HIS A 64 4.17 2.53 -6.17
C HIS A 64 2.85 1.81 -5.94
N GLU A 65 2.94 0.60 -5.41
CA GLU A 65 1.81 -0.16 -4.89
C GLU A 65 1.77 -0.04 -3.37
N ILE A 66 0.60 0.22 -2.82
CA ILE A 66 0.37 0.32 -1.38
C ILE A 66 -0.80 -0.58 -0.97
N TYR A 67 -0.61 -1.34 0.09
CA TYR A 67 -1.60 -2.32 0.54
C TYR A 67 -1.47 -2.62 2.04
N ALA A 68 -2.59 -3.07 2.62
CA ALA A 68 -2.65 -3.54 4.00
C ALA A 68 -2.49 -5.06 4.01
N TRP A 69 -1.75 -5.59 4.99
CA TRP A 69 -1.58 -7.01 5.20
C TRP A 69 -1.78 -7.36 6.68
N PRO A 70 -2.56 -8.42 7.00
CA PRO A 70 -2.72 -8.86 8.38
C PRO A 70 -1.43 -9.52 8.90
N HIS A 71 -1.10 -9.30 10.17
CA HIS A 71 -0.10 -10.11 10.87
C HIS A 71 -0.63 -10.59 12.24
N PRO A 72 -0.20 -11.79 12.68
CA PRO A 72 -0.55 -12.33 13.98
C PRO A 72 0.05 -11.54 15.15
#